data_AF-A0A956WC30-F1
#
_entry.id   AF-A0A956WC30-F1
#
_cell.length_a   1.000
_cell.length_b   1.000
_cell.length_c   1.000
_cell.angle_alpha   90.00
_cell.angle_beta   90.00
_cell.angle_gamma   90.00
#
_symmetry.space_group_name_H-M   'P 1'
#
loop_
_entity.id
_entity.type
_entity.pdbx_description
1 polymer ?
#
loop_
_entity_poly.entity_id
_entity_poly.type
_entity_poly.pdbx_seq_one_letter_code
_entity_poly.pdbx_strand_id
1 'polypeptide(L)'
;MRSERTGSAGALRSLLEAAEIRPWSGDVWRCHGRRYAADDATGSLLVTGRFHPGRDRFSEDDIWPALYTGLALHVALGERLRHTTPATLSKLAHQTISQLHLELGAVLVLC
;
A
#
# COMPACT_ATOMS: atom_id res chain seq x y z
N MET A 1 30.09 17.78 5.83
CA MET A 1 29.05 18.17 6.80
C MET A 1 27.80 17.36 6.49
N ARG A 2 27.61 16.21 7.16
CA ARG A 2 26.45 15.33 6.97
C ARG A 2 25.36 15.82 7.92
N SER A 3 24.26 16.32 7.36
CA SER A 3 23.08 16.73 8.12
C SER A 3 22.37 15.49 8.66
N GLU A 4 22.12 15.50 9.96
CA GLU A 4 21.53 14.43 10.76
C GLU A 4 20.05 14.22 10.37
N ARG A 5 19.70 13.02 9.90
CA ARG A 5 18.29 12.58 9.76
C ARG A 5 17.81 11.84 11.01
N THR A 6 18.05 12.39 12.20
CA THR A 6 17.69 11.79 13.49
C THR A 6 16.28 12.17 13.98
N GLY A 7 15.58 13.08 13.29
CA GLY A 7 14.26 13.55 13.71
C GLY A 7 13.04 12.69 13.33
N SER A 8 13.14 11.77 12.35
CA SER A 8 11.94 11.08 11.82
C SER A 8 11.55 9.81 12.57
N ALA A 9 12.49 9.14 13.23
CA ALA A 9 12.22 7.89 13.93
C ALA A 9 11.43 8.11 15.22
N GLY A 10 11.77 9.16 15.99
CA GLY A 10 11.03 9.53 17.20
C GLY A 10 9.60 9.95 16.91
N ALA A 11 9.39 10.78 15.89
CA ALA A 11 8.06 11.23 15.48
C ALA A 11 7.17 10.07 14.97
N LEU A 12 7.72 9.16 14.16
CA LEU A 12 6.98 7.96 13.72
C LEU A 12 6.60 7.08 14.92
N ARG A 13 7.52 6.89 15.87
CA ARG A 13 7.25 6.09 17.07
C ARG A 13 6.13 6.69 17.90
N SER A 14 6.16 7.99 18.17
CA SER A 14 5.07 8.67 18.88
C SER A 14 3.74 8.62 18.13
N LEU A 15 3.75 8.70 16.80
CA LEU A 15 2.56 8.51 15.96
C LEU A 15 1.98 7.10 16.09
N LEU A 16 2.82 6.07 16.07
CA LEU A 16 2.40 4.68 16.24
C LEU A 16 1.90 4.41 17.66
N GLU A 17 2.54 5.01 18.68
CA GLU A 17 2.12 4.89 20.08
C GLU A 17 0.79 5.60 20.36
N ALA A 18 0.50 6.71 19.66
CA ALA A 18 -0.77 7.44 19.76
C ALA A 18 -1.88 6.87 18.88
N ALA A 19 -1.56 5.93 18.00
CA ALA A 19 -2.51 5.38 17.05
C ALA A 19 -3.55 4.50 17.73
N GLU A 20 -4.81 4.66 17.35
CA GLU A 20 -5.88 3.78 17.79
C GLU A 20 -5.87 2.50 16.96
N ILE A 21 -5.93 1.35 17.62
CA ILE A 21 -6.16 0.06 16.96
C ILE A 21 -7.63 -0.32 17.15
N ARG A 22 -8.36 -0.46 16.05
CA ARG A 22 -9.78 -0.84 16.07
C ARG A 22 -10.14 -1.77 14.93
N PRO A 23 -11.20 -2.59 15.03
CA PRO A 23 -11.71 -3.31 13.88
C PRO A 23 -12.28 -2.34 12.83
N TRP A 24 -12.26 -2.75 11.57
CA TRP A 24 -12.85 -1.97 10.49
C TRP A 24 -13.38 -2.88 9.40
N SER A 25 -14.57 -2.55 8.89
CA SER A 25 -15.17 -3.18 7.73
C SER A 25 -15.63 -2.13 6.74
N GLY A 26 -15.54 -2.44 5.46
CA GLY A 26 -16.03 -1.56 4.42
C GLY A 26 -15.48 -1.87 3.05
N ASP A 27 -15.97 -1.11 2.09
CA ASP A 27 -15.57 -1.27 0.71
C ASP A 27 -14.30 -0.47 0.41
N VAL A 28 -13.39 -1.10 -0.32
CA VAL A 28 -12.18 -0.49 -0.84
C VAL A 28 -12.04 -0.77 -2.32
N TRP A 29 -11.24 0.06 -2.99
CA TRP A 29 -10.98 -0.03 -4.42
C TRP A 29 -9.51 -0.32 -4.66
N ARG A 30 -9.22 -1.28 -5.55
CA ARG A 30 -7.85 -1.66 -5.89
C ARG A 30 -7.64 -1.65 -7.40
N CYS A 31 -6.58 -0.97 -7.83
CA CYS A 31 -6.02 -1.16 -9.18
C CYS A 31 -5.03 -2.33 -9.16
N HIS A 32 -5.18 -3.29 -10.06
CA HIS A 32 -4.27 -4.42 -10.20
C HIS A 32 -4.14 -4.86 -11.66
N GLY A 33 -3.16 -5.71 -11.96
CA GLY A 33 -3.05 -6.32 -13.28
C GLY A 33 -4.22 -7.29 -13.53
N ARG A 34 -4.79 -7.28 -14.74
CA ARG A 34 -5.95 -8.09 -15.13
C ARG A 34 -5.75 -9.60 -14.92
N ARG A 35 -4.51 -10.07 -14.92
CA ARG A 35 -4.15 -11.49 -14.72
C ARG A 35 -4.18 -11.96 -13.27
N TYR A 36 -4.29 -11.04 -12.31
CA TYR A 36 -4.24 -11.33 -10.89
C TYR A 36 -5.61 -11.18 -10.26
N ALA A 37 -5.91 -12.01 -9.27
CA ALA A 37 -7.09 -11.84 -8.44
C ALA A 37 -7.01 -10.52 -7.66
N ALA A 38 -8.18 -9.95 -7.35
CA ALA A 38 -8.27 -8.66 -6.69
C ALA A 38 -7.74 -8.70 -5.24
N ASP A 39 -7.70 -9.85 -4.60
CA ASP A 39 -7.15 -10.11 -3.27
C ASP A 39 -5.71 -10.67 -3.28
N ASP A 40 -5.12 -10.91 -4.45
CA ASP A 40 -3.75 -11.43 -4.56
C ASP A 40 -2.71 -10.36 -4.18
N ALA A 41 -2.08 -10.55 -3.02
CA ALA A 41 -1.05 -9.70 -2.46
C ALA A 41 0.39 -10.13 -2.84
N THR A 42 0.57 -11.28 -3.50
CA THR A 42 1.88 -11.92 -3.69
C THR A 42 2.89 -11.02 -4.40
N GLY A 43 2.41 -10.17 -5.31
CA GLY A 43 3.26 -9.23 -6.05
C GLY A 43 3.98 -8.21 -5.16
N SER A 44 3.44 -7.92 -3.97
CA SER A 44 4.04 -6.96 -3.03
C SER A 44 5.36 -7.49 -2.47
N LEU A 45 5.47 -8.80 -2.26
CA LEU A 45 6.69 -9.43 -1.73
C LEU A 45 7.92 -9.20 -2.62
N LEU A 46 7.73 -8.91 -3.91
CA LEU A 46 8.84 -8.74 -4.85
C LEU A 46 9.49 -7.35 -4.77
N VAL A 47 8.73 -6.31 -4.40
CA VAL A 47 9.18 -4.91 -4.50
C VAL A 47 8.69 -4.09 -3.32
N THR A 48 9.64 -3.50 -2.59
CA THR A 48 9.41 -2.60 -1.47
C THR A 48 8.52 -1.43 -1.90
N GLY A 49 7.38 -1.28 -1.20
CA GLY A 49 6.45 -0.18 -1.37
C GLY A 49 6.68 0.94 -0.34
N ARG A 50 5.75 1.89 -0.30
CA ARG A 50 5.81 2.99 0.68
C ARG A 50 5.63 2.49 2.12
N PHE A 51 4.79 1.47 2.31
CA PHE A 51 4.35 1.01 3.63
C PHE A 51 4.64 -0.48 3.88
N HIS A 52 5.39 -1.14 3.00
CA HIS A 52 5.79 -2.52 3.23
C HIS A 52 7.18 -2.80 2.63
N PRO A 53 7.99 -3.64 3.29
CA PRO A 53 9.25 -4.16 2.78
C PRO A 53 9.02 -5.30 1.79
N GLY A 54 9.89 -5.37 0.78
CA GLY A 54 9.94 -6.44 -0.22
C GLY A 54 11.36 -6.99 -0.42
N ARG A 55 11.44 -8.10 -1.17
CA ARG A 55 12.68 -8.87 -1.45
C ARG A 55 13.76 -8.09 -2.18
N ASP A 56 13.42 -6.99 -2.83
CA ASP A 56 14.39 -6.11 -3.48
C ASP A 56 15.33 -5.41 -2.48
N ARG A 57 14.97 -5.34 -1.18
CA ARG A 57 15.74 -4.60 -0.16
C ARG A 57 15.84 -5.27 1.21
N PHE A 58 15.00 -6.25 1.51
CA PHE A 58 14.88 -6.84 2.85
C PHE A 58 15.03 -8.36 2.81
N SER A 59 15.38 -8.96 3.95
CA SER A 59 15.50 -10.41 4.13
C SER A 59 14.12 -11.08 4.19
N GLU A 60 14.03 -12.40 3.97
CA GLU A 60 12.74 -13.12 4.01
C GLU A 60 12.04 -13.00 5.37
N ASP A 61 12.78 -12.83 6.47
CA ASP A 61 12.21 -12.68 7.81
C ASP A 61 11.62 -11.28 8.04
N ASP A 62 11.97 -10.31 7.20
CA ASP A 62 11.59 -8.90 7.31
C ASP A 62 10.53 -8.47 6.29
N ILE A 63 9.99 -9.38 5.46
CA ILE A 63 8.98 -9.06 4.43
C ILE A 63 7.58 -9.53 4.81
N TRP A 64 6.56 -8.82 4.34
CA TRP A 64 5.17 -9.25 4.49
C TRP A 64 4.31 -8.83 3.29
N PRO A 65 3.25 -9.60 2.98
CA PRO A 65 2.34 -9.26 1.90
C PRO A 65 1.51 -8.01 2.24
N ALA A 66 1.19 -7.21 1.24
CA ALA A 66 0.41 -5.98 1.40
C ALA A 66 -0.51 -5.74 0.18
N LEU A 67 -1.76 -5.39 0.46
CA LEU A 67 -2.71 -4.90 -0.54
C LEU A 67 -2.83 -3.38 -0.44
N TYR A 68 -2.52 -2.69 -1.54
CA TYR A 68 -2.72 -1.25 -1.65
C TYR A 68 -4.11 -0.97 -2.20
N THR A 69 -4.92 -0.26 -1.42
CA THR A 69 -6.30 0.08 -1.77
C THR A 69 -6.59 1.56 -1.53
N GLY A 70 -7.66 2.06 -2.11
CA GLY A 70 -8.23 3.37 -1.81
C GLY A 70 -9.63 3.23 -1.22
N LEU A 71 -9.98 4.10 -0.27
CA LEU A 71 -11.32 4.15 0.34
C LEU A 71 -12.41 4.65 -0.63
N ALA A 72 -12.01 5.14 -1.80
CA ALA A 72 -12.92 5.54 -2.87
C ALA A 72 -12.30 5.23 -4.24
N LEU A 73 -13.16 4.99 -5.22
CA LEU A 73 -12.78 4.68 -6.60
C LEU A 73 -11.78 5.70 -7.18
N HIS A 74 -12.09 6.99 -7.04
CA HIS A 74 -11.25 8.07 -7.58
C HIS A 74 -9.88 8.17 -6.88
N VAL A 75 -9.78 7.79 -5.60
CA VAL A 75 -8.51 7.75 -4.86
C VAL A 75 -7.62 6.62 -5.42
N ALA A 76 -8.18 5.42 -5.58
CA ALA A 76 -7.46 4.28 -6.15
C ALA A 76 -6.99 4.55 -7.58
N LEU A 77 -7.84 5.21 -8.39
CA LEU A 77 -7.48 5.63 -9.74
C LEU A 77 -6.40 6.72 -9.73
N GLY A 78 -6.52 7.72 -8.86
CA GLY A 78 -5.55 8.79 -8.70
C GLY A 78 -4.15 8.26 -8.37
N GLU A 79 -4.04 7.32 -7.43
CA GLU A 79 -2.75 6.69 -7.12
C GLU A 79 -2.17 5.91 -8.30
N ARG A 80 -3.00 5.20 -9.07
CA ARG A 80 -2.54 4.51 -10.29
C ARG A 80 -2.04 5.48 -11.35
N LEU A 81 -2.75 6.60 -11.56
CA LEU A 81 -2.37 7.62 -12.53
C LEU A 81 -1.12 8.40 -12.09
N ARG A 82 -0.92 8.65 -10.80
CA ARG A 82 0.29 9.30 -10.25
C ARG A 82 1.59 8.58 -10.63
N HIS A 83 1.51 7.28 -10.87
CA HIS A 83 2.64 6.44 -11.29
C HIS A 83 2.71 6.18 -12.80
N THR A 84 1.82 6.81 -13.58
CA THR A 84 1.78 6.64 -15.03
C THR A 84 2.62 7.71 -15.70
N THR A 85 3.57 7.26 -16.51
CA THR A 85 4.43 8.08 -17.38
C THR A 85 4.11 7.76 -18.84
N PRO A 86 4.55 8.58 -19.83
CA PRO A 86 4.37 8.24 -21.24
C PRO A 86 4.86 6.82 -21.58
N ALA A 87 5.99 6.40 -21.01
CA ALA A 87 6.56 5.07 -21.19
C ALA A 87 5.75 3.92 -20.53
N THR A 88 4.87 4.23 -19.58
CA THR A 88 4.07 3.22 -18.86
C THR A 88 2.58 3.33 -19.11
N LEU A 89 2.14 4.28 -19.96
CA LEU A 89 0.74 4.50 -20.31
C LEU A 89 0.08 3.26 -20.91
N SER A 90 0.78 2.56 -21.80
CA SER A 90 0.29 1.32 -22.42
C SER A 90 -0.04 0.23 -21.39
N LYS A 91 0.60 0.24 -20.21
CA LYS A 91 0.33 -0.73 -19.15
C LYS A 91 -1.09 -0.60 -18.58
N LEU A 92 -1.74 0.57 -18.70
CA LEU A 92 -3.11 0.76 -18.23
C LEU A 92 -4.11 -0.15 -18.94
N ALA A 93 -3.87 -0.51 -20.21
CA ALA A 93 -4.72 -1.43 -20.96
C ALA A 93 -4.79 -2.84 -20.35
N HIS A 94 -3.83 -3.19 -19.48
CA HIS A 94 -3.76 -4.46 -18.78
C HIS A 94 -4.06 -4.34 -17.28
N GLN A 95 -4.59 -3.20 -16.84
CA GLN A 95 -5.04 -3.00 -15.47
C GLN A 95 -6.55 -3.25 -15.37
N THR A 96 -6.99 -3.56 -14.16
CA THR A 96 -8.38 -3.69 -13.77
C THR A 96 -8.54 -2.98 -12.43
N ILE A 97 -9.73 -2.41 -12.22
CA ILE A 97 -10.12 -1.86 -10.93
C ILE A 97 -11.24 -2.71 -10.35
N SER A 98 -11.05 -3.16 -9.12
CA SER A 98 -11.99 -4.03 -8.42
C SER A 98 -12.39 -3.39 -7.11
N GLN A 99 -13.66 -3.53 -6.75
CA GLN A 99 -14.17 -3.26 -5.42
C GLN A 99 -14.00 -4.53 -4.57
N LEU A 100 -13.49 -4.36 -3.36
CA LEU A 100 -13.35 -5.42 -2.37
C LEU A 100 -14.10 -5.00 -1.12
N HIS A 101 -14.87 -5.92 -0.55
CA HIS A 101 -15.36 -5.76 0.81
C HIS A 101 -14.32 -6.37 1.76
N LEU A 102 -13.86 -5.61 2.74
CA LEU A 102 -12.89 -6.08 3.72
C LEU A 102 -13.52 -6.15 5.10
N GLU A 103 -13.12 -7.17 5.85
CA GLU A 103 -13.39 -7.34 7.26
C GLU A 103 -12.03 -7.48 7.98
N LEU A 104 -11.56 -6.39 8.58
CA LEU A 104 -10.26 -6.33 9.25
C LEU A 104 -10.46 -6.35 10.76
N GLY A 105 -9.84 -7.33 11.43
CA GLY A 105 -9.85 -7.43 12.89
C GLY A 105 -9.12 -6.28 13.58
N ALA A 106 -8.17 -5.63 12.89
CA ALA A 106 -7.42 -4.50 13.39
C ALA A 106 -6.98 -3.59 12.23
N VAL A 107 -7.19 -2.29 12.39
CA VAL A 107 -6.58 -1.23 11.59
C VAL A 107 -5.92 -0.21 12.51
N LEU A 108 -4.80 0.34 12.06
CA LEU A 108 -4.13 1.44 12.73
C LEU A 108 -4.71 2.76 12.24
N VAL A 109 -5.31 3.55 13.13
CA VAL A 109 -5.89 4.87 12.82
C VAL A 109 -4.99 5.94 13.41
N LEU A 110 -4.44 6.79 12.54
CA LEU A 110 -3.68 7.96 12.92
C LEU A 110 -4.65 9.16 12.98
N CYS A 111 -4.78 9.75 14.16
CA CYS A 111 -5.58 10.96 14.41
C CYS A 111 -4.78 12.24 14.16
#